data_AF-A0A356ERB1-F1
#
_entry.id   AF-A0A356ERB1-F1
#
_cell.length_a   1.000
_cell.length_b   1.000
_cell.length_c   1.000
_cell.angle_alpha   90.00
_cell.angle_beta   90.00
_cell.angle_gamma   90.00
#
_symmetry.space_group_name_H-M   'P 1'
#
loop_
_entity.id
_entity.type
_entity.pdbx_description
1 polymer ?
#
loop_
_entity_poly.entity_id
_entity_poly.type
_entity_poly.pdbx_seq_one_letter_code
_entity_poly.pdbx_strand_id
1 'polypeptide(L)'
;MIAVFVALLLVLNLTGALAIKVIGRNVDDIAIVMGTLAALLVVYAGRAVVWLMVGKRYQLSYAYPLMSINYPVAFFIGIYVFGEYFSHMCLIGTLIITLGVACIASSRHRKDEGAGR
;
A
#
# COMPACT_ATOMS: atom_id res chain seq x y z
N MET A 1 2.74 1.35 17.76
CA MET A 1 1.34 1.00 17.43
C MET A 1 0.95 1.35 16.00
N ILE A 2 1.08 2.61 15.54
CA ILE A 2 0.71 2.97 14.16
C ILE A 2 1.49 2.21 13.08
N ALA A 3 2.80 2.00 13.27
CA ALA A 3 3.64 1.26 12.35
C ALA A 3 3.16 -0.18 12.13
N VAL A 4 2.55 -0.81 13.14
CA VAL A 4 1.99 -2.16 13.04
C VAL A 4 0.74 -2.16 12.16
N PHE A 5 -0.16 -1.18 12.34
CA PHE A 5 -1.35 -1.05 11.48
C PHE A 5 -0.97 -0.72 10.04
N VAL A 6 0.05 0.12 9.83
CA VAL A 6 0.57 0.44 8.49
C VAL A 6 1.22 -0.78 7.86
N ALA A 7 2.05 -1.53 8.59
CA ALA A 7 2.65 -2.77 8.10
C ALA A 7 1.56 -3.78 7.70
N LEU A 8 0.50 -3.91 8.51
CA LEU A 8 -0.66 -4.75 8.19
C LEU A 8 -1.38 -4.27 6.92
N LEU A 9 -1.60 -2.97 6.75
CA LEU A 9 -2.18 -2.40 5.55
C LEU A 9 -1.30 -2.60 4.31
N LEU A 10 0.02 -2.52 4.47
CA LEU A 10 1.01 -2.82 3.43
C LEU A 10 0.88 -4.27 2.96
N VAL A 11 0.89 -5.21 3.89
CA VAL A 11 0.72 -6.64 3.58
C VAL A 11 -0.60 -6.89 2.85
N LEU A 12 -1.71 -6.32 3.35
CA LEU A 12 -3.03 -6.46 2.71
C LEU A 12 -3.06 -5.88 1.29
N ASN A 13 -2.46 -4.71 1.05
CA ASN A 13 -2.38 -4.14 -0.30
C ASN A 13 -1.55 -5.00 -1.25
N LEU A 14 -0.42 -5.53 -0.78
CA LEU A 14 0.46 -6.37 -1.58
C LEU A 14 -0.23 -7.69 -1.93
N THR A 15 -0.89 -8.35 -0.97
CA THR A 15 -1.66 -9.58 -1.25
C THR A 15 -2.77 -9.34 -2.28
N GLY A 16 -3.44 -8.19 -2.23
CA GLY A 16 -4.43 -7.80 -3.24
C GLY A 16 -3.82 -7.62 -4.63
N ALA A 17 -2.68 -6.94 -4.73
CA ALA A 17 -1.96 -6.75 -5.98
C ALA A 17 -1.46 -8.07 -6.59
N LEU A 18 -0.97 -9.00 -5.75
CA LEU A 18 -0.55 -10.34 -6.18
C LEU A 18 -1.74 -11.14 -6.72
N ALA A 19 -2.87 -11.15 -5.99
CA ALA A 19 -4.07 -11.89 -6.36
C ALA A 19 -4.66 -11.43 -7.71
N ILE A 20 -4.64 -10.13 -8.00
CA ILE A 20 -5.07 -9.60 -9.31
C ILE A 20 -4.19 -10.12 -10.45
N LYS A 21 -2.87 -10.22 -10.25
CA LYS A 21 -1.98 -10.80 -11.26
C LYS A 21 -2.19 -12.30 -11.45
N VAL A 22 -2.53 -13.03 -10.40
CA VAL A 22 -2.89 -14.47 -10.49
C VAL A 22 -4.15 -14.67 -11.33
N ILE A 23 -5.16 -13.79 -11.18
CA ILE A 23 -6.34 -13.77 -12.03
C ILE A 23 -5.93 -13.50 -13.49
N GLY A 24 -5.12 -12.47 -13.73
CA GLY A 24 -4.68 -12.11 -15.08
C GLY A 24 -3.92 -13.21 -15.83
N ARG A 25 -3.23 -14.09 -15.11
CA ARG A 25 -2.49 -15.22 -15.69
C ARG A 25 -3.35 -16.48 -15.91
N ASN A 26 -4.44 -16.64 -15.16
CA ASN A 26 -5.31 -17.83 -15.21
C ASN A 26 -6.75 -17.45 -15.56
N VAL A 27 -6.95 -16.46 -16.45
CA VAL A 27 -8.27 -15.98 -16.87
C VAL A 27 -9.16 -17.10 -17.42
N ASP A 28 -8.55 -18.11 -18.03
CA ASP A 28 -9.25 -19.23 -18.64
C ASP A 28 -9.86 -20.20 -17.59
N ASP A 29 -9.36 -20.19 -16.35
CA ASP A 29 -9.83 -21.03 -15.26
C ASP A 29 -10.85 -20.30 -14.37
N ILE A 30 -12.13 -20.34 -14.77
CA ILE A 30 -13.25 -19.67 -14.07
C ILE A 30 -13.29 -20.00 -12.57
N ALA A 31 -12.96 -21.23 -12.16
CA ALA A 31 -12.96 -21.63 -10.76
C ALA A 31 -11.87 -20.90 -9.95
N ILE A 32 -10.68 -20.73 -10.52
CA ILE A 32 -9.56 -20.00 -9.89
C ILE A 32 -9.87 -18.51 -9.84
N VAL A 33 -10.47 -17.96 -10.91
CA VAL A 33 -10.90 -16.56 -10.96
C VAL A 33 -11.94 -16.27 -9.86
N MET A 34 -12.99 -17.09 -9.77
CA MET A 34 -14.04 -16.91 -8.76
C MET A 34 -13.52 -17.09 -7.33
N GLY A 35 -12.66 -18.09 -7.09
CA GLY A 35 -12.03 -18.29 -5.78
C GLY A 35 -11.13 -17.12 -5.38
N THR A 36 -10.35 -16.59 -6.31
CA THR A 36 -9.45 -15.45 -6.06
C THR A 36 -10.22 -14.16 -5.84
N LEU A 37 -11.34 -13.94 -6.55
CA LEU A 37 -12.23 -12.80 -6.33
C LEU A 37 -12.89 -12.84 -4.95
N ALA A 38 -13.34 -14.00 -4.50
CA ALA A 38 -13.89 -14.16 -3.15
C ALA A 38 -12.82 -13.86 -2.07
N ALA A 39 -11.59 -14.37 -2.25
CA ALA A 39 -10.48 -14.07 -1.35
C ALA A 39 -10.13 -12.56 -1.35
N LEU A 40 -10.12 -11.92 -2.51
CA LEU A 40 -9.91 -10.48 -2.66
C LEU A 40 -10.95 -9.68 -1.87
N LEU A 41 -12.22 -10.04 -1.95
CA LEU A 41 -13.29 -9.39 -1.20
C LEU A 41 -13.03 -9.40 0.31
N VAL A 42 -12.61 -10.54 0.86
CA VAL A 42 -12.28 -10.68 2.28
C VAL A 42 -11.07 -9.83 2.67
N VAL A 43 -10.00 -9.86 1.86
CA VAL A 43 -8.78 -9.07 2.08
C VAL A 43 -9.09 -7.57 2.05
N TYR A 44 -9.87 -7.10 1.08
CA TYR A 44 -10.26 -5.70 0.95
C TYR A 44 -11.22 -5.24 2.06
N ALA A 45 -12.13 -6.11 2.50
CA ALA A 45 -12.98 -5.84 3.66
C ALA A 45 -12.15 -5.67 4.94
N GLY A 46 -11.20 -6.57 5.19
CA GLY A 46 -10.27 -6.45 6.32
C GLY A 46 -9.42 -5.17 6.23
N ARG A 47 -8.92 -4.84 5.04
CA ARG A 47 -8.18 -3.59 4.78
C ARG A 47 -9.02 -2.37 5.11
N ALA A 48 -10.30 -2.35 4.72
CA ALA A 48 -11.19 -1.24 4.99
C ALA A 48 -11.39 -1.04 6.51
N VAL A 49 -11.58 -2.12 7.27
CA VAL A 49 -11.69 -2.05 8.74
C VAL A 49 -10.43 -1.45 9.36
N VAL A 50 -9.25 -1.96 8.99
CA VAL A 50 -7.97 -1.45 9.51
C VAL A 50 -7.76 0.02 9.13
N TRP A 51 -8.13 0.40 7.90
CA TRP A 51 -8.04 1.78 7.43
C TRP A 51 -8.92 2.74 8.25
N LEU A 52 -10.16 2.33 8.55
CA LEU A 52 -11.07 3.10 9.39
C LEU A 52 -10.55 3.23 10.82
N MET A 53 -9.92 2.20 11.38
CA MET A 53 -9.30 2.26 12.70
C MET A 53 -8.12 3.25 12.73
N VAL A 54 -7.29 3.25 11.70
CA VAL A 54 -6.18 4.21 11.56
C VAL A 54 -6.72 5.63 11.43
N GLY A 55 -7.73 5.85 10.57
CA GLY A 55 -8.35 7.16 10.38
C GLY A 55 -9.04 7.74 11.62
N LYS A 56 -9.53 6.87 12.53
CA LYS A 56 -10.09 7.30 13.82
C LYS A 56 -9.02 7.70 14.85
N ARG A 57 -7.80 7.17 14.74
CA ARG A 57 -6.75 7.29 15.77
C ARG A 57 -5.61 8.24 15.36
N TYR A 58 -5.44 8.49 14.06
CA TYR A 58 -4.32 9.22 13.52
C TYR A 58 -4.77 10.23 12.47
N GLN A 59 -4.13 11.40 12.47
CA GLN A 59 -4.36 12.42 11.45
C GLN A 59 -3.93 11.90 10.08
N LEU A 60 -4.76 12.15 9.07
CA LEU A 60 -4.54 11.67 7.70
C LEU A 60 -3.16 12.07 7.14
N SER A 61 -2.68 13.28 7.46
CA SER A 61 -1.38 13.74 6.96
C SER A 61 -0.16 13.02 7.55
N TYR A 62 -0.32 12.13 8.55
CA TYR A 62 0.72 11.19 8.96
C TYR A 62 0.53 9.79 8.36
N ALA A 63 -0.72 9.37 8.14
CA ALA A 63 -1.03 8.08 7.53
C ALA A 63 -0.66 8.01 6.04
N TYR A 64 -0.85 9.10 5.29
CA TYR A 64 -0.56 9.14 3.85
C TYR A 64 0.92 8.95 3.51
N PRO A 65 1.87 9.61 4.21
CA PRO A 65 3.29 9.31 4.02
C PRO A 65 3.69 7.88 4.29
N LEU A 66 3.09 7.26 5.30
CA LEU A 66 3.38 5.88 5.64
C LEU A 66 2.82 4.91 4.59
N MET A 67 1.66 5.23 4.00
CA MET A 67 1.07 4.46 2.91
C MET A 67 1.84 4.56 1.60
N SER A 68 2.57 5.64 1.33
CA SER A 68 3.30 5.77 0.06
C SER A 68 4.47 4.80 -0.07
N ILE A 69 4.97 4.24 1.04
CA ILE A 69 5.97 3.16 1.04
C ILE A 69 5.46 1.94 0.26
N ASN A 70 4.15 1.79 0.12
CA ASN A 70 3.55 0.74 -0.68
C ASN A 70 3.96 0.80 -2.16
N TYR A 71 4.18 1.99 -2.72
CA TYR A 71 4.60 2.13 -4.12
C TYR A 71 5.98 1.52 -4.42
N PRO A 72 7.08 1.92 -3.74
CA PRO A 72 8.38 1.30 -3.96
C PRO A 72 8.38 -0.18 -3.54
N VAL A 73 7.70 -0.55 -2.46
CA VAL A 73 7.65 -1.96 -2.01
C VAL A 73 6.93 -2.83 -3.05
N ALA A 74 5.79 -2.40 -3.58
CA ALA A 74 5.09 -3.12 -4.65
C ALA A 74 5.92 -3.22 -5.93
N PHE A 75 6.68 -2.17 -6.26
CA PHE A 75 7.61 -2.18 -7.40
C PHE A 75 8.70 -3.25 -7.24
N PHE A 76 9.39 -3.30 -6.09
CA PHE A 76 10.41 -4.32 -5.85
C PHE A 76 9.85 -5.74 -5.78
N ILE A 77 8.67 -5.92 -5.16
CA ILE A 77 7.97 -7.20 -5.14
C ILE A 77 7.57 -7.61 -6.57
N GLY A 78 7.14 -6.66 -7.40
CA GLY A 78 6.85 -6.88 -8.82
C GLY A 78 8.03 -7.49 -9.57
N ILE A 79 9.22 -6.91 -9.40
CA ILE A 79 10.46 -7.41 -10.01
C ILE A 79 10.78 -8.82 -9.48
N TYR A 80 10.79 -9.00 -8.15
CA TYR A 80 11.28 -10.23 -7.54
C TYR A 80 10.33 -11.42 -7.71
N VAL A 81 9.01 -11.21 -7.57
CA VAL A 81 8.01 -12.28 -7.59
C VAL A 81 7.57 -12.63 -9.02
N PHE A 82 7.48 -11.65 -9.92
CA PHE A 82 6.98 -11.87 -11.28
C PHE A 82 8.06 -11.85 -12.35
N GLY A 83 9.29 -11.45 -12.02
CA GLY A 83 10.39 -11.35 -12.99
C GLY A 83 10.12 -10.35 -14.11
N GLU A 84 9.24 -9.37 -13.87
CA GLU A 84 8.88 -8.38 -14.89
C GLU A 84 10.03 -7.41 -15.15
N TYR A 85 10.34 -7.18 -16.42
CA TYR A 85 11.31 -6.17 -16.84
C TYR A 85 10.66 -4.78 -16.71
N PHE A 86 10.99 -4.09 -15.63
CA PHE A 86 10.62 -2.69 -15.47
C PHE A 86 11.64 -1.78 -16.14
N SER A 87 11.16 -0.82 -16.93
CA SER A 87 12.01 0.20 -17.55
C SER A 87 12.69 1.06 -16.47
N HIS A 88 13.91 1.52 -16.75
CA HIS A 88 14.63 2.50 -15.93
C HIS A 88 13.79 3.77 -15.66
N MET A 89 12.90 4.11 -16.59
CA MET A 89 11.98 5.25 -16.43
C MET A 89 10.91 5.01 -15.36
N CYS A 90 10.45 3.76 -15.17
CA CYS A 90 9.55 3.40 -14.08
C CYS A 90 10.25 3.51 -12.71
N LEU A 91 11.53 3.15 -12.63
CA LEU A 91 12.32 3.32 -11.41
C LEU A 91 12.44 4.80 -11.02
N ILE A 92 12.74 5.66 -11.99
CA ILE A 92 12.83 7.12 -11.79
C ILE A 92 11.46 7.67 -11.32
N GLY A 93 10.37 7.26 -11.96
CA GLY A 93 9.01 7.65 -11.54
C GLY A 93 8.68 7.23 -10.11
N THR A 94 8.99 5.98 -9.74
CA THR A 94 8.81 5.47 -8.37
C THR A 94 9.63 6.27 -7.35
N LEU A 95 10.87 6.63 -7.69
CA LEU A 95 11.72 7.47 -6.83
C LEU A 95 11.14 8.88 -6.67
N ILE A 96 10.65 9.50 -7.75
CA ILE A 96 10.01 10.83 -7.69
C ILE A 96 8.77 10.81 -6.79
N ILE A 97 7.90 9.81 -6.92
CA ILE A 97 6.71 9.68 -6.06
C ILE A 97 7.14 9.49 -4.60
N THR A 98 8.10 8.61 -4.35
CA THR A 98 8.59 8.31 -3.00
C THR A 98 9.21 9.55 -2.35
N LEU A 99 10.03 10.29 -3.10
CA LEU A 99 10.63 11.55 -2.64
C LEU A 99 9.58 12.65 -2.44
N GLY A 100 8.62 12.78 -3.35
CA GLY A 100 7.53 13.74 -3.23
C GLY A 100 6.72 13.51 -1.97
N VAL A 101 6.43 12.25 -1.64
CA VAL A 101 5.74 11.93 -0.39
C VAL A 101 6.63 12.10 0.84
N ALA A 102 7.93 11.78 0.76
CA ALA A 102 8.87 12.07 1.84
C ALA A 102 8.97 13.59 2.13
N CYS A 103 8.92 14.43 1.10
CA CYS A 103 8.85 15.89 1.23
C CYS A 103 7.56 16.32 1.93
N ILE A 104 6.40 15.76 1.57
CA ILE A 104 5.12 16.05 2.25
C ILE A 104 5.16 15.61 3.72
N ALA A 105 5.78 14.45 4.01
CA ALA A 105 5.97 13.95 5.36
C ALA A 105 6.85 14.89 6.20
N SER A 106 7.94 15.39 5.60
CA SER A 106 8.91 16.29 6.22
C SER A 106 8.38 17.72 6.35
N SER A 107 7.50 18.15 5.44
CA SER A 107 6.87 19.47 5.43
C SER A 107 5.80 19.67 6.52
N ARG A 108 5.62 18.70 7.43
CA ARG A 108 4.63 18.80 8.49
C ARG A 108 5.06 19.85 9.52
N HIS A 109 4.18 20.85 9.66
CA HIS A 109 4.12 21.86 10.70
C HIS A 109 4.64 21.41 12.08
N ARG A 110 5.50 22.27 12.65
CA ARG A 110 6.13 22.24 13.98
C ARG A 110 5.19 22.53 15.17
N LYS A 111 3.85 22.44 15.06
CA LYS A 111 2.87 22.84 16.10
C LYS A 111 1.58 22.06 15.82
N ASP A 112 0.93 21.28 16.69
CA ASP A 112 0.56 21.44 18.09
C ASP A 112 0.51 20.04 18.74
N GLU A 113 1.18 19.74 19.85
CA GLU A 113 0.58 19.59 21.18
C GLU A 113 1.71 19.45 22.22
N GLY A 114 2.35 20.57 22.57
CA GLY A 114 3.39 20.61 23.60
C GLY A 114 3.64 21.99 24.22
N ALA A 115 2.84 22.99 23.85
CA ALA A 115 2.68 24.20 24.65
C ALA A 115 1.37 24.05 25.42
N GLY A 116 1.50 23.98 26.74
CA GLY A 116 0.49 23.44 27.64
C GLY A 116 -0.89 24.07 27.54
N ARG A 117 -1.88 23.20 27.70
CA ARG A 117 -3.01 23.40 28.61
C ARG A 117 -3.31 22.06 29.26
#